data_AF-A0A1H9WQG7-F1
#
_entry.id   AF-A0A1H9WQG7-F1
#
_cell.length_a   1.000
_cell.length_b   1.000
_cell.length_c   1.000
_cell.angle_alpha   90.00
_cell.angle_beta   90.00
_cell.angle_gamma   90.00
#
_symmetry.space_group_name_H-M   'P 1'
#
loop_
_entity.id
_entity.type
_entity.pdbx_description
1 polymer ?
#
loop_
_entity_poly.entity_id
_entity_poly.type
_entity_poly.pdbx_seq_one_letter_code
_entity_poly.pdbx_strand_id
1 'polypeptide(L)' 'MESATGLYKTEVIDFGNTRWLNSRHVEDVTAEWFHWYNHRRLHSSIGYLPPVEYYDNYNNLHAAPMAV' A
#
# COMPACT_ATOMS: atom_id res chain seq x y z
N MET A 1 -11.75 -11.85 3.55
CA MET A 1 -11.34 -10.51 3.11
C MET A 1 -10.18 -10.11 3.99
N GLU A 2 -8.97 -9.99 3.44
CA GLU A 2 -7.82 -9.47 4.18
C GLU A 2 -7.79 -7.96 4.01
N SER A 3 -8.00 -7.22 5.09
CA SER A 3 -7.92 -5.76 5.08
C SER A 3 -6.47 -5.31 5.16
N ALA A 4 -6.14 -4.15 4.58
CA ALA A 4 -4.79 -3.57 4.67
C ALA A 4 -4.28 -3.47 6.12
N THR A 5 -5.14 -3.10 7.07
CA THR A 5 -4.82 -3.07 8.50
C THR A 5 -4.49 -4.46 9.08
N GLY A 6 -5.13 -5.52 8.59
CA GLY A 6 -4.83 -6.90 9.01
C GLY A 6 -3.47 -7.33 8.49
N LEU A 7 -3.19 -7.07 7.22
CA LEU A 7 -1.90 -7.35 6.59
C LEU A 7 -0.76 -6.58 7.26
N TYR A 8 -0.97 -5.31 7.57
CA TYR A 8 0.02 -4.51 8.31
C TYR A 8 0.39 -5.14 9.65
N LYS A 9 -0.61 -5.55 10.45
CA LYS A 9 -0.36 -6.20 11.74
C LYS A 9 0.43 -7.49 11.56
N THR A 10 0.06 -8.31 10.58
CA THR A 10 0.74 -9.57 10.30
C THR A 10 2.17 -9.35 9.81
N GLU A 11 2.37 -8.55 8.77
CA GLU A 11 3.66 -8.41 8.09
C GLU A 11 4.67 -7.53 8.85
N VAL A 12 4.19 -6.48 9.52
CA VAL A 12 5.06 -5.50 10.20
C VAL A 12 5.19 -5.77 11.69
N ILE A 13 4.09 -6.12 12.37
CA ILE A 13 4.10 -6.27 13.84
C ILE A 13 4.42 -7.71 14.25
N ASP A 14 3.81 -8.70 13.59
CA ASP A 14 3.97 -10.11 13.94
C ASP A 14 5.22 -10.73 13.27
N PHE A 15 5.34 -10.61 11.93
CA PHE A 15 6.45 -11.20 11.17
C PHE A 15 7.68 -10.30 11.01
N GLY A 16 7.52 -8.98 11.14
CA GLY A 16 8.61 -8.02 10.92
C GLY A 16 9.80 -8.24 11.86
N ASN A 17 9.60 -8.95 12.99
CA ASN A 17 10.61 -9.22 14.03
C ASN A 17 11.38 -7.95 14.44
N THR A 18 10.74 -6.80 14.31
CA THR A 18 11.33 -5.48 14.54
C THR A 18 11.25 -5.17 16.02
N ARG A 19 12.41 -4.99 16.66
CA ARG A 19 12.44 -4.38 17.99
C ARG A 19 12.16 -2.88 17.84
N TRP A 20 11.02 -2.44 18.37
CA TRP A 20 10.63 -1.03 18.37
C TRP A 20 11.59 -0.25 19.27
N LEU A 21 12.34 0.68 18.67
CA LEU A 21 13.39 1.44 19.37
C LEU A 21 12.83 2.76 19.92
N ASN A 22 12.03 3.45 19.11
CA ASN A 22 11.37 4.71 19.43
C ASN A 22 10.24 4.95 18.41
N SER A 23 9.44 6.00 18.63
CA SER A 23 8.34 6.36 17.73
C SER A 23 8.80 6.63 16.30
N ARG A 24 9.98 7.23 16.12
CA ARG A 24 10.52 7.52 14.79
C ARG A 24 10.81 6.24 13.99
N HIS A 25 11.32 5.21 14.63
CA HIS A 25 11.56 3.92 14.00
C HIS A 25 10.23 3.27 13.55
N VAL A 26 9.16 3.42 14.35
CA VAL A 26 7.82 2.97 13.95
C VAL A 26 7.36 3.71 12.69
N GLU A 27 7.51 5.04 12.66
CA GLU A 27 7.14 5.86 11.50
C GLU A 27 7.89 5.45 10.23
N ASP A 28 9.20 5.22 10.32
CA ASP A 28 10.04 4.83 9.19
C ASP A 28 9.60 3.48 8.61
N VAL A 29 9.50 2.45 9.46
CA VAL A 29 9.07 1.10 9.04
C VAL A 29 7.64 1.12 8.49
N THR A 30 6.77 1.95 9.07
CA THR A 30 5.39 2.13 8.57
C THR A 30 5.39 2.75 7.18
N ALA A 31 6.18 3.81 6.97
CA ALA A 31 6.29 4.49 5.68
C ALA A 31 6.88 3.57 4.61
N GLU A 32 7.92 2.79 4.94
CA GLU A 32 8.51 1.80 4.05
C GLU A 32 7.49 0.72 3.65
N TRP A 33 6.73 0.19 4.62
CA TRP A 33 5.70 -0.79 4.34
C TRP A 33 4.59 -0.22 3.44
N PHE A 34 4.11 0.99 3.70
CA PHE A 34 3.11 1.63 2.84
C PHE A 34 3.64 1.89 1.43
N HIS A 35 4.88 2.32 1.29
CA HIS A 35 5.50 2.51 -0.01
C HIS A 35 5.57 1.18 -0.77
N TRP A 36 6.02 0.10 -0.13
CA TRP A 36 6.01 -1.23 -0.74
C TRP A 36 4.59 -1.69 -1.10
N TYR A 37 3.63 -1.52 -0.19
CA TYR A 37 2.23 -1.89 -0.39
C TYR A 37 1.64 -1.19 -1.62
N ASN A 38 1.85 0.13 -1.74
CA ASN A 38 1.23 0.92 -2.81
C ASN A 38 1.95 0.79 -4.16
N HIS A 39 3.27 0.61 -4.17
CA HIS A 39 4.06 0.68 -5.41
C HIS A 39 4.57 -0.68 -5.91
N ARG A 40 4.56 -1.73 -5.08
CA ARG A 40 5.19 -3.01 -5.44
C ARG A 40 4.32 -4.23 -5.17
N ARG A 41 3.41 -4.17 -4.19
CA ARG A 41 2.55 -5.31 -3.85
C ARG A 41 1.52 -5.54 -4.94
N LEU A 42 1.47 -6.76 -5.47
CA LEU A 42 0.45 -7.15 -6.44
C LEU A 42 -0.78 -7.66 -5.73
N HIS A 43 -1.96 -7.21 -6.18
CA HIS A 43 -3.24 -7.60 -5.61
C HIS A 43 -4.09 -8.29 -6.68
N SER A 44 -4.39 -9.58 -6.47
CA SER A 44 -5.19 -10.37 -7.42
C SER A 44 -6.59 -9.79 -7.63
N SER A 45 -7.18 -9.16 -6.60
CA SER A 45 -8.49 -8.52 -6.68
C SER A 45 -8.56 -7.32 -7.64
N ILE A 46 -7.42 -6.72 -7.97
CA ILE A 46 -7.31 -5.57 -8.90
C ILE A 46 -6.46 -5.92 -10.12
N GLY A 47 -6.46 -7.20 -10.52
CA GLY A 47 -5.79 -7.64 -11.74
C GLY A 47 -4.28 -7.83 -11.62
N TYR A 48 -3.78 -8.13 -10.42
CA TYR A 48 -2.34 -8.27 -10.15
C TYR A 48 -1.56 -7.00 -10.45
N LEU A 49 -2.14 -5.84 -10.13
CA LEU A 49 -1.50 -4.55 -10.22
C LEU A 49 -1.15 -4.01 -8.82
N PRO A 50 -0.12 -3.13 -8.74
CA PRO A 50 0.04 -2.26 -7.59
C PRO A 50 -1.18 -1.36 -7.41
N PRO A 51 -1.56 -1.01 -6.17
CA PRO A 51 -2.66 -0.08 -5.90
C PRO A 51 -2.52 1.26 -6.62
N VAL A 52 -1.30 1.80 -6.71
CA VAL A 52 -1.05 3.08 -7.38
C VAL A 52 -1.35 3.01 -8.87
N GLU A 53 -0.95 1.93 -9.55
CA GLU A 53 -1.17 1.74 -10.99
C GLU A 53 -2.66 1.52 -11.28
N TYR A 54 -3.36 0.79 -10.40
CA TYR A 54 -4.80 0.62 -10.53
C TYR A 54 -5.53 1.95 -10.41
N TYR A 55 -5.13 2.79 -9.45
CA TYR A 55 -5.72 4.12 -9.26
C TYR A 55 -5.40 5.07 -10.41
N ASP A 56 -4.17 5.04 -10.94
CA ASP A 56 -3.79 5.82 -12.13
C ASP A 56 -4.62 5.42 -13.35
N ASN A 57 -4.74 4.12 -13.62
CA ASN A 57 -5.59 3.59 -14.69
C ASN A 57 -7.06 4.00 -14.52
N TYR A 58 -7.59 3.89 -13.30
CA TYR A 58 -8.94 4.35 -12.98
C TYR A 58 -9.08 5.84 -13.28
N ASN A 59 -8.16 6.68 -12.81
CA ASN A 59 -8.19 8.11 -13.06
C ASN A 59 -8.07 8.43 -14.55
N ASN A 60 -7.24 7.74 -15.32
CA ASN A 60 -7.10 7.95 -16.75
C ASN A 60 -8.38 7.57 -17.53
N LEU A 61 -9.06 6.50 -17.10
CA LEU A 61 -10.33 6.06 -17.69
C LEU A 61 -11.51 6.96 -17.31
N HIS A 62 -11.45 7.58 -16.12
CA HIS A 62 -12.52 8.42 -15.57
C HIS A 62 -12.21 9.92 -15.61
N ALA A 63 -11.05 10.31 -16.13
CA ALA A 63 -10.75 11.67 -16.50
C ALA A 63 -11.68 12.04 -17.65
N ALA A 64 -12.77 12.75 -17.32
CA ALA A 64 -13.51 13.50 -18.34
C ALA A 64 -12.49 14.35 -19.13
N PRO A 65 -12.64 14.52 -20.46
CA PRO A 65 -11.90 15.57 -21.13
C PRO A 65 -12.18 16.84 -20.34
N MET A 66 -11.15 17.43 -19.77
CA MET A 66 -11.28 18.72 -19.10
C MET A 66 -11.85 19.66 -20.16
N ALA A 67 -13.17 19.91 -20.08
CA ALA A 67 -13.86 20.73 -21.03
C ALA A 67 -13.21 22.12 -20.98
N VAL A 68 -12.88 22.58 -22.19
CA VAL A 68 -12.32 23.89 -22.62
C VAL A 68 -12.42 25.04 -21.62
#